data_AF-X5UB25-F1
#
_entry.id   AF-X5UB25-F1
#
_cell.length_a   1.000
_cell.length_b   1.000
_cell.length_c   1.000
_cell.angle_alpha   90.00
_cell.angle_beta   90.00
_cell.angle_gamma   90.00
#
_symmetry.space_group_name_H-M   'P 1'
#
loop_
_entity.id
_entity.type
_entity.pdbx_description
1 polymer ?
#
loop_
_entity_poly.entity_id
_entity_poly.type
_entity_poly.pdbx_seq_one_letter_code
_entity_poly.pdbx_strand_id
1 'polypeptide(L)'
;MTYFAGIAAETVGSSGICMHLLTLPPGARAKAHLHESHETAIYVLSGEVHTWYGDRLENHIVVKAGDLFYIPAGVPHLPANLSNAPSSAVIARTDPNEQESVVLLPELDALVA
;
A
#
# COMPACT_ATOMS: atom_id res chain seq x y z
N MET A 1 10.86 3.64 5.16
CA MET A 1 10.14 2.84 4.14
C MET A 1 10.93 2.95 2.86
N THR A 2 11.16 1.85 2.15
CA THR A 2 11.88 1.87 0.86
C THR A 2 10.94 1.41 -0.24
N TYR A 3 10.80 2.25 -1.27
CA TYR A 3 10.15 1.90 -2.52
C TYR A 3 11.22 1.75 -3.59
N PHE A 4 11.21 0.63 -4.29
CA PHE A 4 11.94 0.48 -5.54
C PHE A 4 10.92 0.36 -6.66
N ALA A 5 10.90 1.32 -7.57
CA ALA A 5 10.12 1.22 -8.80
C ALA A 5 10.88 0.35 -9.81
N GLY A 6 10.35 -0.85 -10.07
CA GLY A 6 10.88 -1.72 -11.11
C GLY A 6 10.27 -1.37 -12.46
N ILE A 7 8.94 -1.44 -12.53
CA ILE A 7 8.15 -1.18 -13.74
C ILE A 7 7.35 0.10 -13.53
N ALA A 8 7.62 1.13 -14.33
CA ALA A 8 6.87 2.39 -14.36
C ALA A 8 7.06 3.06 -15.73
N ALA A 9 6.27 4.10 -16.02
CA ALA A 9 6.42 4.92 -17.22
C ALA A 9 7.85 5.48 -17.31
N GLU A 10 8.37 5.95 -16.19
CA GLU A 10 9.68 6.60 -16.07
C GLU A 10 10.84 5.63 -16.25
N THR A 11 10.67 4.36 -15.90
CA THR A 11 11.75 3.35 -15.96
C THR A 11 11.75 2.54 -17.25
N VAL A 12 10.58 2.11 -17.71
CA VAL A 12 10.44 1.18 -18.85
C VAL A 12 9.39 1.60 -19.87
N GLY A 13 8.75 2.76 -19.71
CA GLY A 13 7.74 3.26 -20.64
C GLY A 13 6.42 2.49 -20.57
N SER A 14 6.06 1.91 -19.41
CA SER A 14 4.74 1.31 -19.24
C SER A 14 3.64 2.37 -19.34
N SER A 15 2.48 1.99 -19.89
CA SER A 15 1.38 2.94 -20.17
C SER A 15 0.14 2.72 -19.31
N GLY A 16 0.02 1.56 -18.66
CA GLY A 16 -1.18 1.22 -17.88
C GLY A 16 -0.91 0.60 -16.52
N ILE A 17 0.36 0.27 -16.20
CA ILE A 17 0.71 -0.34 -14.92
C ILE A 17 2.04 0.18 -14.38
N CYS A 18 2.16 0.17 -13.05
CA CYS A 18 3.44 0.21 -12.36
C CYS A 18 3.56 -0.97 -11.39
N MET A 19 4.80 -1.36 -11.08
CA MET A 19 5.11 -2.36 -10.07
C MET A 19 6.29 -1.94 -9.21
N HIS A 20 6.12 -2.11 -7.89
CA HIS A 20 7.10 -1.76 -6.89
C HIS A 20 7.45 -2.94 -6.01
N LEU A 21 8.70 -2.95 -5.53
CA LEU A 21 9.07 -3.69 -4.33
C LEU A 21 9.01 -2.73 -3.14
N LEU A 22 8.15 -3.04 -2.18
CA LEU A 22 8.01 -2.29 -0.94
C LEU A 22 8.62 -3.07 0.22
N THR A 23 9.43 -2.39 1.05
CA THR A 23 9.81 -2.88 2.37
C THR A 23 9.37 -1.88 3.45
N LEU A 24 8.51 -2.37 4.36
CA LEU A 24 8.05 -1.68 5.55
C LEU A 24 8.95 -2.05 6.73
N PRO A 25 9.70 -1.09 7.31
CA PRO A 25 10.50 -1.38 8.51
C PRO A 25 9.59 -1.71 9.71
N PRO A 26 10.16 -2.34 10.76
CA PRO A 26 9.45 -2.54 12.03
C PRO A 26 8.84 -1.25 12.57
N GLY A 27 7.60 -1.31 13.05
CA GLY A 27 6.87 -0.15 13.58
C GLY A 27 6.47 0.91 12.54
N ALA A 28 6.72 0.69 11.25
CA ALA A 28 6.36 1.64 10.21
C ALA A 28 4.84 1.75 10.07
N ARG A 29 4.33 2.97 10.00
CA ARG A 29 2.92 3.28 9.80
C ARG A 29 2.78 4.31 8.69
N ALA A 30 1.96 4.01 7.68
CA ALA A 30 1.59 4.99 6.67
C ALA A 30 0.53 5.97 7.23
N LYS A 31 0.40 7.14 6.60
CA LYS A 31 -0.76 8.01 6.82
C LYS A 31 -1.98 7.41 6.14
N ALA A 32 -3.16 7.66 6.68
CA ALA A 32 -4.41 7.33 6.02
C ALA A 32 -4.46 8.01 4.64
N HIS A 33 -4.80 7.25 3.61
CA HIS A 33 -4.87 7.75 2.24
C HIS A 33 -5.81 6.91 1.37
N LEU A 34 -6.08 7.42 0.17
CA LEU A 34 -6.71 6.67 -0.90
C LEU A 34 -6.02 6.96 -2.25
N HIS A 35 -6.32 6.12 -3.24
CA HIS A 35 -5.96 6.35 -4.64
C HIS A 35 -7.24 6.63 -5.42
N GLU A 36 -7.43 7.84 -5.94
CA GLU A 36 -8.69 8.20 -6.60
C GLU A 36 -8.94 7.43 -7.90
N SER A 37 -7.89 7.16 -8.65
CA SER A 37 -8.00 6.73 -10.06
C SER A 37 -7.36 5.38 -10.37
N HIS A 38 -6.81 4.67 -9.39
CA HIS A 38 -6.17 3.39 -9.64
C HIS A 38 -6.44 2.36 -8.54
N GLU A 39 -6.48 1.11 -8.97
CA GLU A 39 -6.59 -0.05 -8.09
C GLU A 39 -5.18 -0.49 -7.68
N THR A 40 -5.07 -1.19 -6.55
CA THR A 40 -3.80 -1.72 -6.03
C THR A 40 -3.93 -3.21 -5.74
N ALA A 41 -3.06 -4.01 -6.35
CA ALA A 41 -2.90 -5.43 -6.07
C ALA A 41 -1.55 -5.69 -5.40
N ILE A 42 -1.54 -6.51 -4.35
CA ILE A 42 -0.38 -6.73 -3.48
C ILE A 42 -0.17 -8.22 -3.31
N TYR A 43 1.08 -8.67 -3.42
CA TYR A 43 1.51 -10.00 -2.98
C TYR A 43 2.58 -9.86 -1.89
N VAL A 44 2.29 -10.38 -0.70
CA VAL A 44 3.22 -10.26 0.43
C VAL A 44 4.31 -11.31 0.34
N LEU A 45 5.55 -10.85 0.27
CA LEU A 45 6.74 -11.70 0.17
C LEU A 45 7.20 -12.19 1.54
N SER A 46 7.14 -11.33 2.56
CA SER A 46 7.60 -11.65 3.91
C SER A 46 6.94 -10.77 4.98
N GLY A 47 6.92 -11.29 6.22
CA GLY A 47 6.34 -10.60 7.38
C GLY A 47 4.82 -10.49 7.30
N GLU A 48 4.28 -9.50 8.01
CA GLU A 48 2.85 -9.19 8.08
C GLU A 48 2.60 -7.69 8.16
N VAL A 49 1.44 -7.26 7.68
CA VAL A 49 0.99 -5.87 7.66
C VAL A 49 -0.45 -5.83 8.15
N HIS A 50 -0.69 -5.01 9.17
CA HIS A 50 -2.03 -4.62 9.59
C HIS A 50 -2.55 -3.56 8.64
N THR A 51 -3.75 -3.75 8.10
CA THR A 51 -4.38 -2.76 7.22
C THR A 51 -5.78 -2.44 7.72
N TRP A 52 -6.02 -1.18 8.01
CA TRP A 52 -7.36 -0.65 8.25
C TRP A 52 -7.93 -0.08 6.96
N TYR A 53 -9.22 -0.24 6.73
CA TYR A 53 -9.88 0.21 5.51
C TYR A 53 -11.38 0.49 5.71
N GLY A 54 -11.98 1.17 4.72
CA GLY A 54 -13.36 1.65 4.77
C GLY A 54 -13.40 3.16 4.99
N ASP A 55 -14.57 3.77 4.80
CA ASP A 55 -14.74 5.24 4.80
C ASP A 55 -14.21 5.92 6.07
N ARG A 56 -14.14 5.17 7.18
CA ARG A 56 -13.65 5.61 8.49
C ARG A 56 -12.58 4.69 9.07
N LEU A 57 -11.90 3.89 8.22
CA LEU A 57 -10.92 2.89 8.65
C LEU A 57 -11.49 1.86 9.65
N GLU A 58 -12.78 1.58 9.56
CA GLU A 58 -13.54 0.78 10.52
C GLU A 58 -13.32 -0.73 10.39
N ASN A 59 -12.85 -1.18 9.22
CA ASN A 59 -12.51 -2.58 8.99
C ASN A 59 -11.01 -2.79 9.17
N HIS A 60 -10.61 -4.00 9.58
CA HIS A 60 -9.21 -4.33 9.83
C HIS A 60 -8.91 -5.75 9.35
N ILE A 61 -7.75 -5.90 8.71
CA ILE A 61 -7.22 -7.19 8.27
C ILE A 61 -5.71 -7.25 8.49
N VAL A 62 -5.21 -8.45 8.79
CA VAL A 62 -3.78 -8.73 8.80
C VAL A 62 -3.44 -9.54 7.55
N VAL A 63 -2.55 -9.00 6.73
CA VAL A 63 -2.07 -9.64 5.50
C VAL A 63 -0.64 -10.11 5.73
N LYS A 64 -0.33 -11.37 5.41
CA LYS A 64 0.97 -11.99 5.70
C LYS A 64 1.57 -12.65 4.47
N ALA A 65 2.82 -13.09 4.60
CA ALA A 65 3.56 -13.76 3.53
C ALA A 65 2.73 -14.86 2.83
N GLY A 66 2.67 -14.79 1.50
CA GLY A 66 1.88 -15.69 0.65
C GLY A 66 0.46 -15.20 0.34
N ASP A 67 -0.04 -14.18 1.04
CA ASP A 67 -1.36 -13.62 0.77
C ASP A 67 -1.35 -12.70 -0.46
N LEU A 68 -2.47 -12.74 -1.19
CA LEU A 68 -2.84 -11.75 -2.20
C LEU A 68 -3.84 -10.77 -1.56
N PHE A 69 -3.60 -9.48 -1.71
CA PHE A 69 -4.44 -8.43 -1.15
C PHE A 69 -4.80 -7.39 -2.22
N TYR A 70 -6.05 -6.95 -2.21
CA TYR A 70 -6.61 -6.09 -3.23
C TYR A 70 -7.28 -4.88 -2.59
N ILE A 71 -6.98 -3.70 -3.12
CA ILE A 71 -7.56 -2.43 -2.68
C ILE A 71 -8.16 -1.74 -3.93
N PRO A 72 -9.50 -1.61 -4.00
CA PRO A 72 -10.16 -0.87 -5.06
C PRO A 72 -9.77 0.62 -5.04
N ALA A 73 -9.88 1.28 -6.19
CA ALA A 73 -9.78 2.74 -6.27
C ALA A 73 -10.81 3.41 -5.35
N GLY A 74 -10.41 4.53 -4.73
CA GLY A 74 -11.25 5.35 -3.87
C GLY A 74 -11.46 4.82 -2.46
N VAL A 75 -10.89 3.67 -2.08
CA VAL A 75 -11.05 3.10 -0.73
C VAL A 75 -10.01 3.70 0.23
N PRO A 76 -10.41 4.42 1.29
CA PRO A 76 -9.48 4.83 2.34
C PRO A 76 -8.85 3.63 3.02
N HIS A 77 -7.55 3.70 3.24
CA HIS A 77 -6.81 2.65 3.92
C HIS A 77 -5.55 3.18 4.64
N LEU A 78 -5.07 2.38 5.59
CA LEU A 78 -3.88 2.66 6.38
C LEU A 78 -3.13 1.36 6.66
N PRO A 79 -1.99 1.09 6.00
CA PRO A 79 -1.12 -0.03 6.34
C PRO A 79 -0.12 0.32 7.45
N ALA A 80 0.10 -0.61 8.37
CA ALA A 80 1.12 -0.53 9.41
C ALA A 80 1.80 -1.89 9.64
N ASN A 81 3.12 -1.88 9.77
CA ASN A 81 3.89 -3.00 10.27
C ASN A 81 4.04 -2.86 11.78
N LEU A 82 3.18 -3.55 12.54
CA LEU A 82 3.22 -3.53 14.02
C LEU A 82 4.22 -4.52 14.61
N SER A 83 4.94 -5.27 13.78
CA SER A 83 5.90 -6.28 14.21
C SER A 83 7.28 -5.70 14.48
N ASN A 84 8.16 -6.51 15.07
CA ASN A 84 9.56 -6.19 15.32
C ASN A 84 10.49 -6.57 14.15
N ALA A 85 9.94 -7.06 13.03
CA ALA A 85 10.68 -7.45 11.84
C ALA A 85 10.18 -6.70 10.60
N PRO A 86 11.00 -6.51 9.55
CA PRO A 86 10.52 -5.92 8.31
C PRO A 86 9.46 -6.79 7.63
N SER A 87 8.52 -6.16 6.94
CA SER A 87 7.62 -6.83 5.98
C SER A 87 7.93 -6.33 4.57
N SER A 88 7.81 -7.21 3.58
CA SER A 88 8.01 -6.84 2.18
C SER A 88 6.92 -7.40 1.27
N ALA A 89 6.65 -6.67 0.19
CA ALA A 89 5.60 -7.01 -0.76
C ALA A 89 5.93 -6.52 -2.17
N VAL A 90 5.38 -7.21 -3.18
CA VAL A 90 5.25 -6.68 -4.53
C VAL A 90 3.90 -5.97 -4.63
N ILE A 91 3.92 -4.75 -5.17
CA ILE A 91 2.72 -3.93 -5.39
C ILE A 91 2.58 -3.71 -6.87
N ALA A 92 1.39 -3.90 -7.42
CA ALA A 92 1.03 -3.57 -8.80
C ALA A 92 -0.16 -2.61 -8.80
N ARG A 93 -0.16 -1.63 -9.68
CA ARG A 93 -1.22 -0.61 -9.78
C ARG A 93 -1.61 -0.36 -11.23
N THR A 94 -2.82 0.13 -11.44
CA THR A 94 -3.31 0.61 -12.75
C THR A 94 -3.01 2.09 -12.99
N ASP A 95 -1.94 2.60 -12.40
CA ASP A 95 -1.34 3.91 -12.65
C ASP A 95 0.10 3.65 -13.08
N PRO A 96 0.56 4.11 -14.27
CA PRO A 96 1.91 3.83 -14.72
C PRO A 96 2.98 4.67 -14.02
N ASN A 97 2.62 5.71 -13.27
CA ASN A 97 3.59 6.62 -12.66
C ASN A 97 4.35 5.96 -11.48
N GLU A 98 5.66 6.22 -11.39
CA GLU A 98 6.49 5.76 -10.27
C GLU A 98 6.05 6.41 -8.94
N GLN A 99 5.78 7.71 -8.96
CA GLN A 99 5.30 8.41 -7.79
C GLN A 99 3.80 8.23 -7.68
N GLU A 100 3.39 7.67 -6.55
CA GLU A 100 2.00 7.37 -6.26
C GLU A 100 1.13 8.63 -6.20
N SER A 101 0.01 8.58 -6.91
CA SER A 101 -1.08 9.54 -6.75
C SER A 101 -1.89 9.16 -5.50
N VAL A 102 -1.59 9.82 -4.37
CA VAL A 102 -2.36 9.67 -3.12
C VAL A 102 -3.15 10.91 -2.78
N VAL A 103 -4.35 10.71 -2.26
CA VAL A 103 -5.07 11.72 -1.47
C VAL A 103 -4.89 11.37 0.00
N LEU A 104 -4.22 12.24 0.74
CA LEU A 104 -4.04 12.09 2.19
C LEU A 104 -5.34 12.43 2.93
N LEU A 105 -5.65 11.64 3.95
CA LEU A 105 -6.85 11.77 4.78
C LEU A 105 -6.46 11.93 6.26
N PRO A 106 -5.75 13.01 6.63
CA PRO A 106 -5.20 13.19 7.97
C PRO A 106 -6.27 13.18 9.08
N GLU A 107 -7.51 13.52 8.77
CA GLU A 107 -8.65 13.42 9.67
C GLU A 107 -8.96 11.98 10.12
N LEU A 108 -8.54 10.98 9.34
CA LEU A 108 -8.73 9.56 9.66
C LEU A 108 -7.58 8.97 10.48
N ASP A 109 -6.40 9.60 10.50
CA ASP A 109 -5.24 9.07 11.24
C ASP A 109 -5.55 8.86 12.73
N ALA A 110 -6.36 9.73 13.32
CA ALA A 110 -6.75 9.66 14.73
C ALA A 110 -7.72 8.51 15.07
N LEU A 111 -8.33 7.87 14.05
CA LEU A 111 -9.26 6.76 14.25
C LEU A 111 -8.54 5.42 14.47
N VAL A 112 -7.27 5.34 14.09
CA VAL A 112 -6.43 4.15 14.26
C VAL A 112 -5.34 4.46 15.28
N ALA A 113 -5.37 3.75 16.41
CA ALA A 113 -4.38 3.87 17.47
C ALA A 113 -3.04 3.28 17.04
#